data_AF-A0A8J7EMF6-F1
#
_entry.id   AF-A0A8J7EMF6-F1
#
_cell.length_a   1.000
_cell.length_b   1.000
_cell.length_c   1.000
_cell.angle_alpha   90.00
_cell.angle_beta   90.00
_cell.angle_gamma   90.00
#
_symmetry.space_group_name_H-M   'P 1'
#
loop_
_entity.id
_entity.type
_entity.pdbx_description
1 polymer ?
#
loop_
_entity_poly.entity_id
_entity_poly.type
_entity_poly.pdbx_seq_one_letter_code
_entity_poly.pdbx_strand_id
1 'polypeptide(L)' 'MEWTADAEARLKEIPFFVRPAARKKIEKFAQDQGLGQITAEVYEAAKKQFG' A
#
# COMPACT_ATOMS: atom_id res chain seq x y z
N MET A 1 -4.97 6.14 -7.88
CA MET A 1 -4.43 4.78 -7.70
C MET A 1 -5.54 3.90 -7.22
N GLU A 2 -5.77 2.79 -7.92
CA GLU A 2 -6.85 1.88 -7.58
C GLU A 2 -6.34 0.87 -6.56
N TRP A 3 -7.01 0.71 -5.43
CA TRP A 3 -6.65 -0.28 -4.42
C TRP A 3 -7.54 -1.51 -4.58
N THR A 4 -6.96 -2.70 -4.55
CA THR A 4 -7.77 -3.91 -4.51
C THR A 4 -8.39 -4.10 -3.13
N ALA A 5 -9.52 -4.82 -3.07
CA ALA A 5 -10.17 -5.14 -1.82
C ALA A 5 -9.23 -5.83 -0.81
N ASP A 6 -8.30 -6.67 -1.29
CA ASP A 6 -7.30 -7.33 -0.45
C ASP A 6 -6.29 -6.32 0.15
N ALA A 7 -5.75 -5.43 -0.69
CA ALA A 7 -4.82 -4.39 -0.23
C ALA A 7 -5.51 -3.41 0.76
N GLU A 8 -6.78 -3.06 0.53
CA GLU A 8 -7.57 -2.25 1.45
C GLU A 8 -7.83 -2.96 2.78
N ALA A 9 -8.09 -4.27 2.76
CA ALA A 9 -8.27 -5.07 3.98
C ALA A 9 -7.00 -5.05 4.83
N ARG A 10 -5.83 -5.25 4.21
CA ARG A 10 -4.52 -5.16 4.89
C ARG A 10 -4.25 -3.76 5.45
N LEU A 11 -4.59 -2.73 4.68
CA LEU A 11 -4.46 -1.33 5.11
C LEU A 11 -5.38 -1.02 6.31
N LYS A 12 -6.53 -1.71 6.43
CA LYS A 12 -7.43 -1.58 7.57
C LYS A 12 -6.86 -2.19 8.85
N GLU A 13 -5.99 -3.19 8.76
CA GLU A 13 -5.28 -3.75 9.92
C GLU A 13 -4.29 -2.75 10.52
N ILE A 14 -3.77 -1.82 9.71
CA ILE A 14 -2.90 -0.75 10.17
C ILE A 14 -3.71 0.26 11.00
N PRO A 15 -3.22 0.67 12.19
CA PRO A 15 -3.87 1.69 13.01
C PRO A 15 -4.12 2.99 12.24
N PHE A 16 -5.26 3.62 12.50
CA PHE A 16 -5.72 4.77 11.70
C PHE A 16 -4.74 5.96 11.68
N PHE A 17 -3.92 6.13 12.71
CA PHE A 17 -2.97 7.25 12.81
C PHE A 17 -1.72 7.05 11.91
N VAL A 18 -1.30 5.81 11.68
CA VAL A 18 -0.20 5.48 10.75
C VAL A 18 -0.69 5.13 9.34
N ARG A 19 -1.99 4.84 9.18
CA ARG A 19 -2.60 4.48 7.90
C ARG A 19 -2.36 5.49 6.78
N PRO A 20 -2.49 6.82 6.97
CA PRO A 20 -2.20 7.80 5.91
C PRO A 20 -0.73 7.76 5.47
N ALA A 21 0.19 7.59 6.42
CA ALA A 21 1.63 7.50 6.12
C ALA A 21 1.95 6.22 5.34
N ALA A 22 1.40 5.08 5.77
CA ALA A 22 1.55 3.80 5.08
C ALA A 22 0.97 3.86 3.67
N ARG A 23 -0.28 4.34 3.52
CA ARG A 23 -0.95 4.48 2.22
C ARG A 23 -0.11 5.31 1.24
N LYS A 24 0.34 6.48 1.65
CA LYS A 24 1.13 7.40 0.81
C LYS A 24 2.44 6.78 0.34
N LYS A 25 3.09 6.03 1.23
CA LYS A 25 4.32 5.30 0.96
C LYS A 25 4.10 4.16 -0.04
N ILE A 26 3.03 3.40 0.11
CA ILE A 26 2.65 2.30 -0.81
C ILE A 26 2.23 2.86 -2.17
N GLU A 27 1.49 3.97 -2.19
CA GLU A 27 1.14 4.70 -3.41
C GLU A 27 2.39 5.19 -4.14
N LYS A 28 3.35 5.78 -3.42
CA LYS A 28 4.63 6.19 -4.01
C LYS A 28 5.40 5.01 -4.59
N PHE A 29 5.45 3.88 -3.89
CA PHE A 29 6.11 2.66 -4.36
C PHE A 29 5.47 2.12 -5.64
N ALA A 30 4.14 2.04 -5.67
CA ALA A 30 3.41 1.63 -6.87
C ALA A 30 3.68 2.59 -8.04
N GLN A 31 3.74 3.90 -7.77
CA GLN A 31 3.99 4.93 -8.78
C GLN A 31 5.39 4.80 -9.38
N ASP A 32 6.38 4.56 -8.53
CA ASP A 32 7.79 4.39 -8.91
C ASP A 32 7.97 3.15 -9.81
N GLN A 33 7.20 2.10 -9.55
CA GLN A 33 7.16 0.90 -10.39
C GLN A 33 6.24 1.01 -11.62
N GLY A 34 5.59 2.16 -11.83
CA GLY A 34 4.65 2.34 -12.94
C GLY A 34 3.35 1.53 -12.81
N LEU A 35 3.02 1.09 -11.59
CA LEU A 35 1.82 0.32 -11.29
C LEU A 35 0.64 1.27 -11.03
N GLY A 36 -0.41 1.16 -11.84
CA GLY A 36 -1.65 1.95 -11.66
C GLY A 36 -2.56 1.44 -10.54
N GLN A 37 -2.33 0.20 -10.10
CA GLN A 37 -3.16 -0.54 -9.15
C GLN A 37 -2.32 -1.10 -8.01
N ILE A 38 -2.82 -0.96 -6.78
CA ILE A 38 -2.21 -1.48 -5.56
C ILE A 38 -2.91 -2.79 -5.22
N THR A 39 -2.25 -3.89 -5.56
CA THR A 39 -2.68 -5.24 -5.19
C THR A 39 -2.09 -5.65 -3.84
N ALA A 40 -2.53 -6.80 -3.32
CA ALA A 40 -1.94 -7.43 -2.14
C ALA A 40 -0.41 -7.59 -2.26
N GLU A 41 0.06 -7.95 -3.46
CA GLU A 41 1.48 -8.14 -3.74
C GLU A 41 2.25 -6.82 -3.68
N VAL A 42 1.70 -5.74 -4.24
CA VAL A 42 2.30 -4.40 -4.17
C VAL A 42 2.33 -3.90 -2.73
N TYR A 43 1.26 -4.13 -1.98
CA TYR A 43 1.19 -3.81 -0.56
C TYR A 43 2.27 -4.53 0.24
N GLU A 44 2.41 -5.85 0.04
CA GLU A 44 3.43 -6.66 0.73
C GLU A 44 4.85 -6.28 0.31
N ALA A 45 5.09 -6.02 -0.96
CA ALA A 45 6.38 -5.56 -1.47
C ALA A 45 6.77 -4.20 -0.88
N ALA A 46 5.83 -3.24 -0.86
CA ALA A 46 6.02 -1.94 -0.24
C ALA A 46 6.27 -2.10 1.27
N LYS A 47 5.48 -2.93 1.96
CA LYS A 47 5.61 -3.22 3.39
C LYS A 47 6.99 -3.76 3.76
N LYS A 48 7.55 -4.67 2.95
CA LYS A 48 8.92 -5.17 3.12
C LYS A 48 9.98 -4.08 3.01
N GLN A 49 9.72 -3.04 2.22
CA GLN A 49 10.63 -1.90 2.07
C GLN A 49 10.51 -0.85 3.19
N PHE A 50 9.47 -0.92 4.03
CA PHE A 50 9.31 -0.06 5.21
C PHE A 50 9.96 -0.62 6.49
N GLY A 51 10.59 -1.79 6.40
CA GLY A 51 11.35 -2.41 7.49
C GLY A 51 12.59 -1.62 7.86
#